data_AF-A0A7V6WI13-F1
#
_entry.id   AF-A0A7V6WI13-F1
#
_cell.length_a   1.000
_cell.length_b   1.000
_cell.length_c   1.000
_cell.angle_alpha   90.00
_cell.angle_beta   90.00
_cell.angle_gamma   90.00
#
_symmetry.space_group_name_H-M   'P 1'
#
loop_
_entity.id
_entity.type
_entity.pdbx_description
1 polymer ?
#
loop_
_entity_poly.entity_id
_entity_poly.type
_entity_poly.pdbx_seq_one_letter_code
_entity_poly.pdbx_strand_id
1 'polypeptide(L)'
;DSVSDEVLRSAREIVVHAYPDGRAPGLERIKKLGLTARVFRCPGTSEDIAMLLSYEKGAELIVAVGSHSNMIDFLEKGRQGMASTFLVRMKTGPILVDAKGAGKLYNQRLNPYYILGLLAAALVPLITISLASPPVQYILKLLELRVRLIFG
;
A
#
# COMPACT_ATOMS: atom_id res chain seq x y z
N ASP A 1 -11.48 0.21 20.43
CA ASP A 1 -11.02 1.59 20.22
C ASP A 1 -10.55 1.82 18.79
N SER A 2 -9.74 0.92 18.23
CA SER A 2 -9.10 1.07 16.91
C SER A 2 -9.98 0.90 15.65
N VAL A 3 -11.30 0.74 15.79
CA VAL A 3 -12.23 0.50 14.66
C VAL A 3 -13.50 1.29 14.92
N SER A 4 -14.00 2.03 13.93
CA SER A 4 -15.24 2.81 14.04
C SER A 4 -16.50 1.92 14.05
N ASP A 5 -17.59 2.41 14.64
CA ASP A 5 -18.85 1.66 14.68
C ASP A 5 -19.46 1.44 13.29
N GLU A 6 -19.24 2.38 12.37
CA GLU A 6 -19.66 2.27 10.97
C GLU A 6 -19.01 1.07 10.27
N VAL A 7 -17.71 0.86 10.50
CA VAL A 7 -16.97 -0.29 9.95
C VAL A 7 -17.49 -1.59 10.56
N LEU A 8 -17.78 -1.62 11.86
CA LEU A 8 -18.36 -2.81 12.51
C LEU A 8 -19.75 -3.15 11.97
N ARG A 9 -20.59 -2.16 11.67
CA ARG A 9 -21.94 -2.37 11.12
C ARG A 9 -21.94 -2.82 9.67
N SER A 10 -20.92 -2.44 8.90
CA SER A 10 -20.75 -2.83 7.50
C SER A 10 -19.96 -4.13 7.32
N ALA A 11 -19.33 -4.64 8.37
CA ALA A 11 -18.56 -5.87 8.34
C ALA A 11 -19.47 -7.09 8.05
N ARG A 12 -19.08 -7.88 7.04
CA ARG A 12 -19.76 -9.14 6.71
C ARG A 12 -19.55 -10.20 7.79
N GLU A 13 -18.36 -10.25 8.37
CA GLU A 13 -18.01 -11.18 9.45
C GLU A 13 -17.21 -10.44 10.50
N ILE A 14 -17.56 -10.68 11.76
CA ILE A 14 -16.89 -10.09 12.92
C ILE A 14 -16.32 -11.22 13.74
N VAL A 15 -15.01 -11.16 13.98
CA VAL A 15 -14.31 -12.07 14.89
C VAL A 15 -13.79 -11.27 16.08
N VAL A 16 -14.12 -11.72 17.28
CA VAL A 16 -13.67 -11.13 18.53
C VAL A 16 -12.65 -12.05 19.18
N HIS A 17 -11.46 -11.51 19.44
CA HIS A 17 -10.44 -12.20 20.21
C HIS A 17 -10.89 -12.39 21.68
N ALA A 18 -10.80 -13.62 22.16
CA ALA A 18 -10.83 -13.97 23.57
C ALA A 18 -9.47 -14.47 24.06
N TYR A 19 -9.05 -13.97 25.22
CA TYR A 19 -7.84 -14.44 25.88
C TYR A 19 -7.97 -15.91 26.33
N PRO A 20 -6.85 -16.59 26.65
CA PRO A 20 -6.88 -17.98 27.12
C PRO A 20 -7.72 -18.23 28.37
N ASP A 21 -8.08 -17.21 29.14
CA ASP A 21 -9.00 -17.30 30.29
C ASP A 21 -10.49 -17.17 29.91
N GLY A 22 -10.79 -16.92 28.63
CA GLY A 22 -12.14 -16.78 28.09
C GLY A 22 -12.67 -15.33 28.10
N ARG A 23 -11.91 -14.37 28.65
CA ARG A 23 -12.30 -12.96 28.59
C ARG A 23 -12.20 -12.44 27.16
N ALA A 24 -13.26 -11.79 26.70
CA ALA A 24 -13.35 -11.20 25.35
C ALA A 24 -13.82 -9.74 25.46
N PRO A 25 -12.94 -8.77 25.77
CA PRO A 25 -13.34 -7.38 26.01
C PRO A 25 -14.11 -6.74 24.85
N GLY A 26 -13.76 -7.11 23.61
CA GLY A 26 -14.45 -6.61 22.41
C GLY A 26 -15.91 -7.07 22.30
N LEU A 27 -16.29 -8.17 22.97
CA LEU A 27 -17.62 -8.76 22.86
C LEU A 27 -18.69 -7.87 23.49
N GLU A 28 -18.37 -7.14 24.55
CA GLU A 28 -19.30 -6.19 25.16
C GLU A 28 -19.70 -5.08 24.19
N ARG A 29 -18.75 -4.55 23.42
CA ARG A 29 -19.04 -3.52 22.40
C ARG A 29 -19.92 -4.07 21.28
N ILE A 30 -19.62 -5.28 20.80
CA ILE A 30 -20.43 -5.96 19.78
C ILE A 30 -21.88 -6.13 20.26
N LYS A 31 -22.08 -6.59 21.50
CA LYS A 31 -23.42 -6.73 22.10
C LYS A 31 -24.16 -5.38 22.23
N LYS A 32 -23.48 -4.32 22.69
CA LYS A 32 -24.07 -2.98 22.80
C LYS A 32 -24.52 -2.41 21.45
N LEU A 33 -23.84 -2.77 20.36
CA LEU A 33 -24.22 -2.36 19.00
C LEU A 33 -25.29 -3.26 18.36
N GLY A 34 -25.76 -4.30 19.05
CA GLY A 34 -26.72 -5.26 18.50
C GLY A 34 -26.15 -6.14 17.38
N LEU A 35 -24.83 -6.27 17.31
CA LEU A 35 -24.13 -7.05 16.29
C LEU A 35 -23.83 -8.46 16.77
N THR A 36 -23.59 -9.37 15.83
CA THR A 36 -23.16 -10.75 16.10
C THR A 36 -21.70 -10.94 15.73
N ALA A 37 -20.94 -11.67 16.54
CA ALA A 37 -19.55 -11.98 16.25
C ALA A 37 -19.20 -13.42 16.67
N ARG A 38 -18.22 -14.01 15.98
CA ARG A 38 -17.58 -15.25 16.40
C ARG A 38 -16.49 -14.94 17.41
N VAL A 39 -16.40 -15.73 18.47
CA VAL A 39 -15.34 -15.59 19.47
C VAL A 39 -14.21 -16.54 19.13
N PHE A 40 -12.98 -16.03 19.04
CA PHE A 40 -11.78 -16.81 18.76
C PHE A 40 -10.85 -16.77 19.96
N ARG A 41 -10.68 -17.91 20.63
CA ARG A 41 -9.86 -18.04 21.85
C ARG A 41 -8.43 -18.45 21.49
N CYS A 42 -7.45 -17.60 21.76
CA CYS A 42 -6.05 -17.87 21.44
C CYS A 42 -5.13 -17.01 22.33
N PRO A 43 -3.92 -17.48 22.68
CA PRO A 43 -2.92 -16.61 23.27
C PRO A 43 -2.42 -15.55 22.28
N GLY A 44 -2.03 -14.39 22.79
CA GLY A 44 -1.40 -13.32 22.05
C GLY A 44 -2.23 -12.04 21.98
N THR A 45 -1.97 -11.21 20.98
CA THR A 45 -2.71 -9.96 20.72
C THR A 45 -3.83 -10.18 19.69
N SER A 46 -4.71 -9.18 19.53
CA SER A 46 -5.76 -9.25 18.52
C SER A 46 -5.18 -9.26 17.10
N GLU A 47 -4.07 -8.56 16.91
CA GLU A 47 -3.29 -8.49 15.68
C GLU A 47 -2.65 -9.84 15.35
N ASP A 48 -2.11 -10.53 16.35
CA ASP A 48 -1.53 -11.87 16.18
C ASP A 48 -2.57 -12.84 15.63
N ILE A 49 -3.78 -12.80 16.18
CA ILE A 49 -4.89 -13.65 15.77
C ILE A 49 -5.37 -13.28 14.37
N ALA A 50 -5.45 -12.00 14.04
CA ALA A 50 -5.80 -11.56 12.70
C ALA A 50 -4.79 -12.08 11.66
N MET A 51 -3.49 -12.00 11.97
CA MET A 51 -2.43 -12.54 11.11
C MET A 51 -2.51 -14.06 10.99
N LEU A 52 -2.64 -14.78 12.11
CA LEU A 52 -2.76 -16.24 12.11
C LEU A 52 -4.00 -16.72 11.37
N LEU A 53 -5.16 -16.12 11.63
CA LEU A 53 -6.41 -16.50 10.98
C LEU A 53 -6.32 -16.28 9.47
N SER A 54 -5.76 -15.15 9.04
CA SER A 54 -5.57 -14.86 7.61
C SER A 54 -4.61 -15.86 6.96
N TYR A 55 -3.49 -16.17 7.64
CA TYR A 55 -2.50 -17.14 7.19
C TYR A 55 -3.10 -18.56 7.05
N GLU A 56 -3.79 -19.05 8.09
CA GLU A 56 -4.42 -20.38 8.10
C GLU A 56 -5.59 -20.50 7.10
N LYS A 57 -6.19 -19.37 6.70
CA LYS A 57 -7.22 -19.31 5.65
C LYS A 57 -6.64 -19.16 4.24
N GLY A 58 -5.32 -19.20 4.08
CA GLY A 58 -4.66 -19.20 2.78
C GLY A 58 -4.60 -17.82 2.12
N ALA A 59 -4.49 -16.75 2.91
CA ALA A 59 -4.20 -15.43 2.36
C ALA A 59 -2.90 -15.47 1.55
N GLU A 60 -2.91 -14.91 0.34
CA GLU A 60 -1.72 -14.82 -0.52
C GLU A 60 -0.74 -13.75 -0.03
N LEU A 61 -1.28 -12.66 0.56
CA LEU A 61 -0.52 -11.52 1.05
C LEU A 61 -1.23 -10.92 2.27
N ILE A 62 -0.47 -10.59 3.31
CA ILE A 62 -0.92 -9.86 4.49
C ILE A 62 -0.19 -8.52 4.53
N VAL A 63 -0.94 -7.42 4.48
CA VAL A 63 -0.38 -6.07 4.54
C VAL A 63 -0.67 -5.48 5.92
N ALA A 64 0.38 -5.28 6.72
CA ALA A 64 0.28 -4.63 8.02
C ALA A 64 0.31 -3.10 7.87
N VAL A 65 -0.69 -2.41 8.42
CA VAL A 65 -0.80 -0.94 8.41
C VAL A 65 -0.83 -0.43 9.85
N GLY A 66 0.07 0.46 10.22
CA GLY A 66 0.09 1.08 11.55
C GLY A 66 0.48 0.16 12.71
N SER A 67 1.08 -1.00 12.41
CA SER A 67 1.57 -1.93 13.43
C SER A 67 2.79 -1.37 14.16
N HIS A 68 2.86 -1.56 15.48
CA HIS A 68 4.06 -1.29 16.28
C HIS A 68 5.14 -2.33 15.93
N SER A 69 6.04 -1.95 15.03
CA SER A 69 7.02 -2.85 14.41
C SER A 69 8.47 -2.47 14.70
N ASN A 70 8.75 -1.85 15.86
CA ASN A 70 10.13 -1.55 16.25
C ASN A 70 10.70 -2.65 17.16
N MET A 71 11.90 -3.15 16.84
CA MET A 71 12.66 -4.09 17.67
C MET A 71 12.83 -3.57 19.10
N ILE A 72 12.93 -2.25 19.27
CA ILE A 72 13.00 -1.60 20.59
C ILE A 72 11.70 -1.83 21.36
N ASP A 73 10.54 -1.71 20.71
CA ASP A 73 9.23 -1.97 21.34
C ASP A 73 9.12 -3.42 21.81
N PHE A 74 9.76 -4.37 21.10
CA PHE A 74 9.81 -5.79 21.48
C PHE A 74 10.74 -6.08 22.66
N LEU A 75 11.80 -5.29 22.83
CA LEU A 75 12.79 -5.45 23.89
C LEU A 75 12.45 -4.63 25.15
N GLU A 76 11.49 -3.73 25.06
CA GLU A 76 11.01 -2.93 26.18
C GLU A 76 10.26 -3.83 27.20
N LYS A 77 10.76 -3.88 28.44
CA LYS A 77 10.11 -4.65 29.52
C LYS A 77 8.73 -4.04 29.81
N GLY A 78 7.67 -4.86 29.71
CA GLY A 78 6.36 -4.53 30.28
C GLY A 78 5.17 -4.59 29.32
N ARG A 79 5.37 -4.79 28.02
CA ARG A 79 4.25 -5.00 27.08
C ARG A 79 3.89 -6.48 26.95
N GLN A 80 2.84 -6.91 27.66
CA GLN A 80 2.29 -8.26 27.50
C GLN A 80 1.83 -8.49 26.05
N GLY A 81 2.20 -9.63 25.47
CA GLY A 81 1.86 -10.00 24.08
C GLY A 81 2.97 -9.80 23.05
N MET A 82 4.08 -9.13 23.37
CA MET A 82 5.14 -8.89 22.39
C MET A 82 5.86 -10.18 21.95
N ALA A 83 6.02 -11.15 22.85
CA ALA A 83 6.64 -12.44 22.52
C ALA A 83 5.80 -13.24 21.51
N SER A 84 4.46 -13.25 21.65
CA SER A 84 3.59 -13.92 20.68
C SER A 84 3.60 -13.21 19.34
N THR A 85 3.60 -11.87 19.33
CA THR A 85 3.68 -11.08 18.10
C THR A 85 4.95 -11.36 17.32
N PHE A 86 6.09 -11.53 18.00
CA PHE A 86 7.34 -11.89 17.34
C PHE A 86 7.24 -13.27 16.65
N LEU A 87 6.75 -14.28 17.38
CA LEU A 87 6.56 -15.64 16.83
C LEU A 87 5.58 -15.67 15.66
N VAL A 88 4.46 -14.96 15.78
CA VAL A 88 3.44 -14.89 14.72
C VAL A 88 4.02 -14.25 13.46
N ARG A 89 4.75 -13.13 13.59
CA ARG A 89 5.38 -12.47 12.44
C ARG A 89 6.47 -13.32 11.80
N MET A 90 7.16 -14.17 12.57
CA MET A 90 8.07 -15.16 11.98
C MET A 90 7.30 -16.22 11.19
N LYS A 91 6.18 -16.73 11.73
CA LYS A 91 5.34 -17.71 11.04
C LYS A 91 4.71 -17.16 9.76
N THR A 92 4.16 -15.94 9.81
CA THR A 92 3.51 -15.30 8.66
C THR A 92 4.46 -14.51 7.77
N GLY A 93 5.75 -14.42 8.15
CA GLY A 93 6.78 -13.61 7.51
C GLY A 93 6.87 -13.76 5.98
N PRO A 94 6.79 -14.97 5.40
CA PRO A 94 6.87 -15.14 3.95
C PRO A 94 5.81 -14.39 3.14
N ILE A 95 4.66 -14.07 3.74
CA ILE A 95 3.54 -13.38 3.09
C ILE A 95 3.18 -12.06 3.78
N LEU A 96 3.96 -11.62 4.78
CA LEU A 96 3.68 -10.43 5.57
C LEU A 96 4.52 -9.25 5.07
N VAL A 97 3.85 -8.17 4.65
CA VAL A 97 4.48 -6.93 4.17
C VAL A 97 4.02 -5.74 5.03
N ASP A 98 4.93 -4.85 5.38
CA ASP A 98 4.59 -3.59 6.05
C ASP A 98 4.25 -2.51 5.02
N ALA A 99 3.06 -1.92 5.12
CA ALA A 99 2.59 -0.87 4.22
C ALA A 99 3.53 0.35 4.17
N LYS A 100 4.22 0.65 5.28
CA LYS A 100 5.20 1.76 5.35
C LYS A 100 6.39 1.53 4.42
N GLY A 101 6.75 0.27 4.18
CA GLY A 101 7.82 -0.14 3.27
C GLY A 101 7.32 -0.51 1.86
N ALA A 102 6.09 -1.01 1.74
CA ALA A 102 5.51 -1.48 0.49
C ALA A 102 5.51 -0.39 -0.60
N GLY A 103 5.15 0.85 -0.25
CA GLY A 103 5.13 1.96 -1.19
C GLY A 103 6.51 2.32 -1.78
N LYS A 104 7.61 2.01 -1.08
CA LYS A 104 8.98 2.24 -1.58
C LYS A 104 9.45 1.13 -2.52
N LEU A 105 8.91 -0.07 -2.38
CA LEU A 105 9.21 -1.22 -3.25
C LEU A 105 8.38 -1.20 -4.53
N TYR A 106 7.28 -0.43 -4.54
CA TYR A 106 6.47 -0.22 -5.72
C TYR A 106 7.14 0.79 -6.66
N ASN A 107 8.01 0.29 -7.54
CA ASN A 107 8.49 1.08 -8.67
C ASN A 107 7.33 1.34 -9.63
N GLN A 108 6.90 2.61 -9.74
CA GLN A 108 5.98 3.03 -10.79
C GLN A 108 6.66 2.77 -12.14
N ARG A 109 6.17 1.77 -12.88
CA ARG A 109 6.54 1.62 -14.29
C ARG A 109 5.96 2.82 -15.03
N LEU A 110 6.84 3.70 -15.52
CA LEU A 110 6.42 4.82 -16.35
C LEU A 110 5.71 4.27 -17.58
N ASN A 111 4.43 4.62 -17.73
CA ASN A 111 3.66 4.20 -18.88
C ASN A 111 4.23 4.91 -20.13
N PRO A 112 4.61 4.18 -21.20
CA PRO A 112 5.14 4.78 -22.42
C PRO A 112 4.21 5.85 -23.04
N TYR A 113 2.90 5.78 -22.81
CA TYR A 113 1.97 6.81 -23.25
C TYR A 113 2.20 8.16 -22.56
N TYR A 114 2.68 8.20 -21.31
CA TYR A 114 3.04 9.47 -20.65
C TYR A 114 4.28 10.08 -21.29
N ILE A 115 5.27 9.26 -21.66
CA ILE A 115 6.47 9.73 -22.36
C ILE A 115 6.08 10.29 -23.74
N LEU A 116 5.22 9.57 -24.47
CA LEU A 116 4.72 10.01 -25.77
C LEU A 116 3.93 11.32 -25.66
N GLY A 117 3.07 11.44 -24.65
CA GLY A 117 2.32 12.66 -24.35
C GLY A 117 3.23 13.84 -24.00
N LEU A 118 4.29 13.60 -23.22
CA LEU A 118 5.28 14.63 -22.89
C LEU A 118 6.03 15.11 -24.13
N LEU A 119 6.45 14.20 -25.00
CA LEU A 119 7.10 14.53 -26.28
C LEU A 119 6.14 15.31 -27.19
N ALA A 120 4.88 14.89 -27.30
CA ALA A 120 3.88 15.60 -28.07
C ALA A 120 3.64 17.02 -27.53
N ALA A 121 3.54 17.19 -26.21
CA ALA A 121 3.40 18.49 -25.57
C ALA A 121 4.61 19.39 -25.81
N ALA A 122 5.83 18.84 -25.80
CA ALA A 122 7.06 19.56 -26.09
C ALA A 122 7.14 20.05 -27.55
N LEU A 123 6.52 19.34 -28.50
CA LEU A 123 6.48 19.74 -29.91
C LEU A 123 5.58 20.96 -30.16
N VAL A 124 4.55 21.19 -29.35
CA VAL A 124 3.60 22.31 -29.53
C VAL A 124 4.29 23.69 -29.58
N PRO A 125 5.13 24.09 -28.60
CA PRO A 125 5.83 25.38 -28.68
C PRO A 125 6.84 25.44 -29.83
N LEU A 126 7.52 24.32 -30.14
CA LEU A 126 8.47 24.21 -31.26
C LEU A 126 7.79 24.49 -32.61
N ILE A 127 6.62 23.90 -32.84
CA ILE A 127 5.82 24.12 -34.05
C ILE A 127 5.32 25.57 -34.09
N THR A 128 4.80 26.07 -32.98
CA THR A 128 4.29 27.44 -32.88
C THR A 128 5.38 28.47 -33.23
N ILE A 129 6.59 28.34 -32.66
CA ILE A 129 7.72 29.24 -32.94
C ILE A 129 8.19 29.11 -34.39
N SER A 130 8.25 27.90 -34.92
CA SER A 130 8.68 27.65 -36.30
C SER A 130 7.73 28.28 -37.33
N LEU A 131 6.42 28.30 -37.05
CA LEU A 131 5.43 28.92 -37.92
C LEU A 131 5.34 30.43 -37.74
N ALA A 132 5.49 30.94 -36.51
CA ALA A 132 5.32 32.37 -36.23
C ALA A 132 6.58 33.22 -36.48
N SER A 133 7.78 32.62 -36.50
CA SER A 133 9.05 33.36 -36.52
C SER A 133 9.77 33.30 -37.89
N PRO A 134 9.84 34.41 -38.66
CA PRO A 134 10.55 34.45 -39.95
C PRO A 134 12.04 34.04 -39.88
N PRO A 135 12.83 34.45 -38.87
CA PRO A 135 14.23 34.00 -38.72
C PRO A 135 14.39 32.48 -38.68
N VAL A 136 13.48 31.80 -37.98
CA VAL A 136 13.51 30.33 -37.84
C VAL A 136 13.20 29.67 -39.19
N GLN A 137 12.23 30.20 -39.94
CA GLN A 137 11.92 29.71 -41.28
C GLN A 137 13.10 29.86 -42.25
N TYR A 138 13.84 30.97 -42.19
CA TYR A 138 15.04 31.15 -43.02
C TYR A 138 16.12 30.13 -42.68
N ILE A 139 16.36 29.86 -41.38
CA ILE A 139 17.32 28.85 -40.94
C ILE A 139 16.90 27.45 -41.41
N LEU A 140 15.62 27.09 -41.28
CA LEU A 140 15.09 25.80 -41.75
C LEU A 140 15.26 25.63 -43.27
N LYS A 141 15.00 26.69 -44.04
CA LYS A 141 15.15 26.68 -45.51
C LYS A 141 16.61 26.57 -45.95
N LEU A 142 17.53 27.21 -45.23
CA LEU A 142 18.98 27.06 -45.45
C LEU A 142 19.46 25.64 -45.13
N LEU A 143 18.94 25.03 -44.07
CA LEU A 143 19.20 23.64 -43.72
C LEU A 143 18.72 22.68 -44.81
N GLU A 144 17.48 22.86 -45.29
CA GLU A 144 16.92 22.07 -46.39
C GLU A 144 17.80 22.15 -47.64
N LEU A 145 18.22 23.35 -48.03
CA LEU A 145 19.11 23.57 -49.18
C LEU A 145 20.47 22.88 -48.99
N ARG A 146 21.07 22.95 -47.80
CA ARG A 146 22.33 22.26 -47.50
C ARG A 146 22.19 20.74 -47.57
N VAL A 147 21.12 20.19 -47.02
CA VAL A 147 20.86 18.74 -47.05
C VAL A 147 20.67 18.27 -48.50
N ARG A 148 19.91 19.03 -49.30
CA ARG A 148 19.72 18.75 -50.73
C ARG A 148 21.03 18.77 -51.52
N LEU A 149 21.95 19.67 -51.18
CA LEU A 149 23.30 19.77 -51.79
C LEU A 149 24.29 18.69 -51.35
N ILE A 150 24.01 17.99 -50.25
CA ILE A 150 24.87 16.90 -49.75
C ILE A 150 24.38 15.54 -50.26
N PHE A 151 23.06 15.39 -50.45
CA PHE A 151 22.42 14.16 -50.94
C PHE A 151 22.01 14.22 -52.42
N GLY A 152 22.42 15.26 -53.15
CA GLY A 152 22.22 15.50 -54.58
C GLY A 152 23.02 16.72 -55.04
#